data_AF-A0A8C8ZIZ1-F1
#
_entry.id   AF-A0A8C8ZIZ1-F1
#
_cell.length_a   1.000
_cell.length_b   1.000
_cell.length_c   1.000
_cell.angle_alpha   90.00
_cell.angle_beta   90.00
_cell.angle_gamma   90.00
#
_symmetry.space_group_name_H-M   'P 1'
#
loop_
_entity.id
_entity.type
_entity.pdbx_description
1 polymer ?
#
loop_
_entity_poly.entity_id
_entity_poly.type
_entity_poly.pdbx_seq_one_letter_code
_entity_poly.pdbx_strand_id
1 'polypeptide(L)'
;PLFRRSHRRGIRVPLRRLKPLECKGKDRLLQRASKVYKHSVNWCFSLIAHYREGLSRGSFSGSFLDYYAADVSYPMRKAVQEGDLDFDFPKVNYADLEDWEEEAALWGKRPCKKILPDRMKATRDRANQKLVDFIVKRKGADHHLLDILKGRKQSSWLTSFLNSNRRLFCVETYLEDEDQLDLVVKHLQEVYKHIDDTMLAPVRRDKIDLLLEVLLPEAIICSIATLEGLDYKGAEEKYLRGPPVHYREKELFDKNILKKARRKPAVAREALRCLPMHSGR
;
A
#
# COMPACT_ATOMS: atom_id res chain seq x y z
N PRO A 1 33.14 -8.06 -23.60
CA PRO A 1 32.43 -6.89 -23.06
C PRO A 1 30.91 -7.18 -22.91
N LEU A 2 30.53 -7.67 -21.73
CA LEU A 2 29.17 -8.07 -21.39
C LEU A 2 28.26 -6.84 -21.32
N PHE A 3 27.40 -6.65 -22.33
CA PHE A 3 26.34 -5.65 -22.31
C PHE A 3 25.36 -5.97 -21.17
N ARG A 4 25.44 -5.21 -20.06
CA ARG A 4 24.35 -5.10 -19.08
C ARG A 4 23.12 -4.51 -19.80
N ARG A 5 22.26 -5.38 -20.33
CA ARG A 5 20.95 -5.00 -20.90
C ARG A 5 20.03 -4.56 -19.75
N SER A 6 19.95 -3.26 -19.49
CA SER A 6 18.83 -2.69 -18.74
C SER A 6 17.56 -2.95 -19.54
N HIS A 7 16.70 -3.87 -19.10
CA HIS A 7 15.33 -3.98 -19.60
C HIS A 7 14.65 -2.64 -19.34
N ARG A 8 14.52 -1.79 -20.37
CA ARG A 8 13.72 -0.56 -20.25
C ARG A 8 12.29 -1.00 -19.95
N ARG A 9 11.75 -0.53 -18.82
CA ARG A 9 10.35 -0.80 -18.48
C ARG A 9 9.45 -0.15 -19.54
N GLY A 10 8.41 -0.87 -19.95
CA GLY A 10 7.41 -0.33 -20.88
C GLY A 10 6.70 0.91 -20.33
N ILE A 11 6.15 1.72 -21.23
CA ILE A 11 5.39 2.93 -20.89
C ILE A 11 3.94 2.54 -20.60
N ARG A 12 3.31 3.19 -19.62
CA ARG A 12 1.87 3.02 -19.38
C ARG A 12 1.07 3.86 -20.37
N VAL A 13 0.15 3.22 -21.08
CA VAL A 13 -0.76 3.87 -22.03
C VAL A 13 -2.18 3.34 -21.85
N PRO A 14 -3.22 4.17 -22.00
CA PRO A 14 -4.60 3.70 -21.95
C PRO A 14 -4.89 2.72 -23.08
N LEU A 15 -5.54 1.59 -22.76
CA LEU A 15 -5.91 0.58 -23.76
C LEU A 15 -6.74 1.16 -24.91
N ARG A 16 -7.61 2.14 -24.64
CA ARG A 16 -8.42 2.82 -25.67
C ARG A 16 -7.61 3.60 -26.72
N ARG A 17 -6.37 3.98 -26.40
CA ARG A 17 -5.45 4.67 -27.33
C ARG A 17 -4.62 3.69 -28.14
N LEU A 18 -4.59 2.42 -27.74
CA LEU A 18 -3.93 1.36 -28.48
C LEU A 18 -4.88 0.81 -29.54
N LYS A 19 -4.32 0.58 -30.73
CA LYS A 19 -4.99 -0.17 -31.79
C LYS A 19 -4.23 -1.47 -32.02
N PRO A 20 -4.93 -2.59 -32.21
CA PRO A 20 -4.28 -3.79 -32.73
C PRO A 20 -3.51 -3.45 -34.00
N LEU A 21 -2.35 -4.07 -34.19
CA LEU A 21 -1.50 -3.82 -35.36
C LEU A 21 -2.27 -4.07 -36.67
N GLU A 22 -3.10 -5.12 -36.67
CA GLU A 22 -4.00 -5.49 -37.78
C GLU A 22 -5.41 -4.89 -37.57
N CYS A 23 -5.52 -3.57 -37.50
CA CYS A 23 -6.82 -2.88 -37.41
C CYS A 23 -7.32 -2.41 -38.79
N LYS A 24 -8.64 -2.19 -38.93
CA LYS A 24 -9.26 -1.67 -40.17
C LYS A 24 -8.66 -0.35 -40.68
N GLY A 25 -8.01 0.43 -39.81
CA GLY A 25 -7.38 1.71 -40.14
C GLY A 25 -5.87 1.63 -40.39
N LYS A 26 -5.28 0.43 -40.45
CA LYS A 26 -3.82 0.21 -40.55
C LYS A 26 -3.20 0.99 -41.71
N ASP A 27 -3.75 0.87 -42.92
CA ASP A 27 -3.13 1.47 -44.11
C ASP A 27 -3.08 3.00 -44.03
N ARG A 28 -4.13 3.64 -43.50
CA ARG A 28 -4.16 5.08 -43.27
C ARG A 28 -3.12 5.53 -42.24
N LEU A 29 -2.93 4.74 -41.19
CA LEU A 29 -1.92 5.03 -40.16
C LEU A 29 -0.50 4.85 -40.72
N LEU A 30 -0.28 3.81 -41.54
CA LEU A 30 0.99 3.57 -42.20
C LEU A 30 1.32 4.67 -43.18
N GLN A 31 0.39 5.06 -44.04
CA GLN A 31 0.59 6.18 -44.97
C GLN A 31 0.96 7.47 -44.23
N ARG A 32 0.36 7.72 -43.06
CA ARG A 32 0.70 8.89 -42.24
C ARG A 32 2.09 8.78 -41.61
N ALA A 33 2.43 7.62 -41.05
CA ALA A 33 3.72 7.41 -40.39
C ALA A 33 4.88 7.40 -41.41
N SER A 34 4.68 6.75 -42.57
CA SER A 34 5.68 6.66 -43.63
C SER A 34 5.94 7.97 -44.36
N LYS A 35 5.12 9.02 -44.17
CA LYS A 35 5.44 10.37 -44.67
C LYS A 35 6.63 11.00 -43.94
N VAL A 36 6.83 10.64 -42.67
CA VAL A 36 7.84 11.27 -41.81
C VAL A 36 8.93 10.27 -41.42
N TYR A 37 8.57 9.01 -41.18
CA TYR A 37 9.45 7.99 -40.61
C TYR A 37 9.52 6.74 -41.50
N LYS A 38 9.61 6.93 -42.82
CA LYS A 38 9.53 5.84 -43.82
C LYS A 38 10.46 4.67 -43.51
N HIS A 39 11.75 4.95 -43.30
CA HIS A 39 12.77 3.92 -43.05
C HIS A 39 12.53 3.19 -41.73
N SER A 40 12.25 3.94 -40.65
CA SER A 40 11.94 3.42 -39.32
C SER A 40 10.70 2.53 -39.29
N VAL A 41 9.62 2.96 -39.96
CA VAL A 41 8.39 2.17 -40.09
C VAL A 41 8.67 0.89 -40.87
N ASN A 42 9.34 0.98 -42.02
CA ASN A 42 9.65 -0.19 -42.84
C ASN A 42 10.50 -1.22 -42.07
N TRP A 43 11.53 -0.78 -41.36
CA TRP A 43 12.37 -1.66 -40.55
C TRP A 43 11.58 -2.35 -39.43
N CYS A 44 10.71 -1.62 -38.72
CA CYS A 44 9.82 -2.22 -37.71
C CYS A 44 8.96 -3.35 -38.30
N PHE A 45 8.40 -3.15 -39.50
CA PHE A 45 7.60 -4.18 -40.15
C PHE A 45 8.44 -5.35 -40.69
N SER A 46 9.65 -5.12 -41.20
CA SER A 46 10.58 -6.19 -41.57
C SER A 46 10.92 -7.07 -40.37
N LEU A 47 11.17 -6.46 -39.20
CA LEU A 47 11.46 -7.17 -37.97
C LEU A 47 10.25 -7.99 -37.47
N ILE A 48 9.04 -7.44 -37.56
CA ILE A 48 7.79 -8.14 -37.21
C ILE A 48 7.52 -9.29 -38.20
N ALA A 49 7.78 -9.09 -39.49
CA ALA A 49 7.60 -10.11 -40.51
C ALA A 49 8.54 -11.29 -40.30
N HIS A 50 9.83 -11.04 -40.06
CA HIS A 50 10.81 -12.09 -39.79
C HIS A 50 10.49 -12.87 -38.50
N TYR A 51 10.03 -12.18 -37.46
CA TYR A 51 9.53 -12.84 -36.25
C TYR A 51 8.35 -13.79 -36.55
N ARG A 52 7.35 -13.30 -37.31
CA ARG A 52 6.18 -14.10 -37.68
C ARG A 52 6.55 -15.30 -38.56
N GLU A 53 7.46 -15.11 -39.51
CA GLU A 53 7.98 -16.20 -40.35
C GLU A 53 8.71 -17.26 -39.52
N GLY A 54 9.51 -16.83 -38.53
CA GLY A 54 10.17 -17.73 -37.59
C GLY A 54 9.21 -18.56 -36.74
N LEU A 55 8.09 -17.97 -36.32
CA LEU A 55 7.00 -18.69 -35.66
C LEU A 55 6.32 -19.68 -36.61
N SER A 56 5.99 -19.26 -37.83
CA SER A 56 5.28 -20.10 -38.82
C SER A 56 6.10 -21.29 -39.28
N ARG A 57 7.43 -21.14 -39.39
CA ARG A 57 8.37 -22.21 -39.77
C ARG A 57 8.83 -23.06 -38.59
N GLY A 58 8.46 -22.70 -37.36
CA GLY A 58 8.93 -23.36 -36.14
C GLY A 58 10.42 -23.17 -35.84
N SER A 59 11.10 -22.26 -36.54
CA SER A 59 12.53 -21.97 -36.33
C SER A 59 12.79 -21.10 -35.11
N PHE A 60 11.74 -20.51 -34.53
CA PHE A 60 11.80 -19.76 -33.28
C PHE A 60 10.53 -19.97 -32.45
N SER A 61 10.67 -20.05 -31.12
CA SER A 61 9.56 -20.09 -30.18
C SER A 61 9.81 -19.07 -29.04
N GLY A 62 8.82 -18.23 -28.74
CA GLY A 62 8.93 -17.19 -27.72
C GLY A 62 8.22 -15.89 -28.08
N SER A 63 8.29 -14.91 -27.18
CA SER A 63 7.71 -13.59 -27.43
C SER A 63 8.55 -12.79 -28.44
N PHE A 64 7.97 -11.71 -28.98
CA PHE A 64 8.70 -10.80 -29.87
C PHE A 64 9.96 -10.20 -29.20
N LEU A 65 9.91 -9.95 -27.89
CA LEU A 65 11.06 -9.45 -27.14
C LEU A 65 12.15 -10.51 -26.98
N ASP A 66 11.77 -11.77 -26.79
CA ASP A 66 12.71 -12.90 -26.76
C ASP A 66 13.39 -13.05 -28.10
N TYR A 67 12.62 -12.97 -29.19
CA TYR A 67 13.14 -12.98 -30.56
C TYR A 67 14.12 -11.84 -30.79
N TYR A 68 13.77 -10.62 -30.39
CA TYR A 68 14.64 -9.45 -30.52
C TYR A 68 15.89 -9.53 -29.64
N ALA A 69 15.91 -10.37 -28.60
CA ALA A 69 17.07 -10.60 -27.77
C ALA A 69 17.98 -11.74 -28.29
N ALA A 70 17.42 -12.67 -29.06
CA ALA A 70 18.07 -13.89 -29.57
C ALA A 70 19.00 -13.64 -30.76
N ASP A 71 19.89 -14.59 -31.04
CA ASP A 71 20.88 -14.46 -32.13
C ASP A 71 20.25 -14.49 -33.52
N VAL A 72 19.08 -15.12 -33.67
CA VAL A 72 18.33 -15.17 -34.94
C VAL A 72 17.90 -13.79 -35.46
N SER A 73 17.79 -12.78 -34.59
CA SER A 73 17.50 -11.40 -35.00
C SER A 73 18.76 -10.55 -35.20
N TYR A 74 19.95 -11.12 -35.01
CA TYR A 74 21.22 -10.39 -35.13
C TYR A 74 21.42 -9.69 -36.48
N PRO A 75 21.16 -10.31 -37.65
CA PRO A 75 21.29 -9.62 -38.94
C PRO A 75 20.41 -8.36 -39.04
N MET A 76 19.20 -8.42 -38.47
CA MET A 76 18.25 -7.30 -38.47
C MET A 76 18.65 -6.18 -37.51
N ARG A 77 19.32 -6.52 -36.39
CA ARG A 77 19.87 -5.55 -35.43
C ARG A 77 21.16 -4.91 -35.93
N LYS A 78 22.00 -5.68 -36.63
CA LYS A 78 23.27 -5.23 -37.20
C LYS A 78 23.07 -4.12 -38.23
N ALA A 79 22.05 -4.25 -39.08
CA ALA A 79 21.63 -3.22 -40.04
C ALA A 79 21.28 -1.85 -39.41
N VAL A 80 20.96 -1.81 -38.11
CA VAL A 80 20.71 -0.56 -37.36
C VAL A 80 21.98 0.02 -36.75
N GLN A 81 22.96 -0.82 -36.43
CA GLN A 81 24.19 -0.42 -35.74
C GLN A 81 25.29 0.04 -36.70
N GLU A 82 25.30 -0.47 -37.93
CA GLU A 82 26.33 -0.15 -38.92
C GLU A 82 26.05 1.12 -39.73
N GLY A 83 24.99 1.88 -39.39
CA GLY A 83 24.77 3.24 -39.90
C GLY A 83 24.29 3.36 -41.34
N ASP A 84 23.87 2.26 -41.97
CA ASP A 84 23.40 2.23 -43.36
C ASP A 84 22.02 2.91 -43.56
N LEU A 85 21.31 3.20 -42.46
CA LEU A 85 19.98 3.81 -42.45
C LEU A 85 19.85 4.80 -41.29
N ASP A 86 19.50 6.05 -41.60
CA ASP A 86 19.15 7.06 -40.59
C ASP A 86 17.74 6.77 -40.04
N PHE A 87 17.67 6.29 -38.80
CA PHE A 87 16.44 5.90 -38.15
C PHE A 87 15.92 7.01 -37.24
N ASP A 88 15.14 7.92 -37.82
CA ASP A 88 14.37 8.88 -37.04
C ASP A 88 13.17 8.18 -36.39
N PHE A 89 13.19 8.06 -35.08
CA PHE A 89 12.01 7.69 -34.29
C PHE A 89 11.52 8.91 -33.51
N PRO A 90 10.19 9.11 -33.40
CA PRO A 90 9.64 10.20 -32.61
C PRO A 90 10.17 10.11 -31.17
N LYS A 91 10.84 11.18 -30.71
CA LYS A 91 11.25 11.31 -29.31
C LYS A 91 9.98 11.49 -28.47
N VAL A 92 9.65 10.46 -27.70
CA VAL A 92 8.53 10.52 -26.76
C VAL A 92 8.93 11.43 -25.60
N ASN A 93 8.24 12.56 -25.44
CA ASN A 93 8.33 13.36 -24.22
C ASN A 93 7.56 12.63 -23.11
N TYR A 94 8.29 12.08 -22.15
CA TYR A 94 7.70 11.32 -21.04
C TYR A 94 6.97 12.21 -20.03
N ALA A 95 7.24 13.53 -20.03
CA ALA A 95 6.57 14.48 -19.16
C ALA A 95 5.08 14.67 -19.52
N ASP A 96 4.74 14.61 -20.81
CA ASP A 96 3.36 14.77 -21.30
C ASP A 96 2.46 13.55 -20.99
N LEU A 97 3.04 12.49 -20.41
CA LEU A 97 2.34 11.25 -20.06
C LEU A 97 2.04 11.13 -18.56
N GLU A 98 2.54 12.04 -17.71
CA GLU A 98 2.30 12.03 -16.26
C GLU A 98 0.91 12.59 -15.88
N ASP A 99 0.25 13.34 -16.76
CA ASP A 99 -1.03 14.01 -16.45
C ASP A 99 -2.30 13.15 -16.68
N TRP A 100 -2.17 11.84 -16.96
CA TRP A 100 -3.32 11.03 -17.41
C TRP A 100 -3.83 9.98 -16.42
N GLU A 101 -3.72 10.21 -15.11
CA GLU A 101 -4.35 9.33 -14.09
C GLU A 101 -5.91 9.43 -14.02
N GLU A 102 -6.58 10.04 -14.99
CA GLU A 102 -8.05 10.18 -15.02
C GLU A 102 -8.71 9.47 -16.21
N GLU A 103 -8.83 8.15 -16.09
CA GLU A 103 -9.72 7.35 -16.96
C GLU A 103 -10.44 6.28 -16.13
N ALA A 104 -10.92 6.67 -14.96
CA ALA A 104 -11.83 5.88 -14.11
C ALA A 104 -13.28 6.39 -14.19
N ALA A 105 -13.64 7.20 -15.19
CA ALA A 105 -14.97 7.79 -15.31
C ALA A 105 -15.70 7.33 -16.57
N LEU A 106 -16.12 6.06 -16.59
CA LEU A 106 -17.33 5.69 -17.33
C LEU A 106 -18.61 5.96 -16.54
N TRP A 107 -18.53 6.43 -15.29
CA TRP A 107 -19.68 6.89 -14.51
C TRP A 107 -19.50 8.37 -14.18
N GLY A 108 -20.25 9.23 -14.87
CA GLY A 108 -20.71 10.55 -14.44
C GLY A 108 -19.66 11.55 -13.94
N LYS A 109 -19.52 12.67 -14.68
CA LYS A 109 -18.82 13.90 -14.26
C LYS A 109 -18.98 14.17 -12.75
N ARG A 110 -17.94 13.89 -11.97
CA ARG A 110 -17.68 14.60 -10.72
C ARG A 110 -16.34 15.30 -10.89
N PRO A 111 -16.23 16.61 -10.61
CA PRO A 111 -14.95 17.29 -10.61
C PRO A 111 -14.03 16.52 -9.66
N CYS A 112 -12.89 16.06 -10.16
CA CYS A 112 -11.82 15.52 -9.35
C CYS A 112 -11.33 16.63 -8.44
N LYS A 113 -11.95 16.72 -7.26
CA LYS A 113 -11.46 17.56 -6.18
C LYS A 113 -10.09 16.97 -5.85
N LYS A 114 -9.01 17.70 -6.16
CA LYS A 114 -7.68 17.48 -5.58
C LYS A 114 -7.90 17.03 -4.15
N ILE A 115 -7.46 15.81 -3.82
CA ILE A 115 -7.66 15.25 -2.48
C ILE A 115 -6.91 16.20 -1.55
N LEU A 116 -7.66 17.06 -0.86
CA LEU A 116 -7.09 17.98 0.11
C LEU A 116 -6.41 17.15 1.20
N PRO A 117 -5.35 17.68 1.84
CA PRO A 117 -4.76 17.06 3.02
C PRO A 117 -5.85 16.65 3.99
N ASP A 118 -5.67 15.51 4.67
CA ASP A 118 -6.70 14.90 5.49
C ASP A 118 -7.10 15.79 6.67
N ARG A 119 -8.03 16.72 6.43
CA ARG A 119 -8.62 17.60 7.44
C ARG A 119 -9.47 16.79 8.43
N MET A 120 -9.81 15.55 8.12
CA MET A 120 -10.67 14.71 8.95
C MET A 120 -9.88 14.09 10.09
N LYS A 121 -8.64 13.62 9.85
CA LYS A 121 -7.75 13.16 10.94
C LYS A 121 -7.59 14.24 12.01
N ALA A 122 -7.19 15.45 11.61
CA ALA A 122 -7.07 16.58 12.55
C ALA A 122 -8.39 16.95 13.26
N THR A 123 -9.55 16.66 12.66
CA THR A 123 -10.85 16.88 13.31
C THR A 123 -11.13 15.78 14.35
N ARG A 124 -10.77 14.53 14.06
CA ARG A 124 -10.85 13.41 15.02
C ARG A 124 -9.90 13.64 16.18
N ASP A 125 -8.65 13.99 15.93
CA ASP A 125 -7.65 14.25 16.98
C ASP A 125 -8.15 15.36 17.93
N ARG A 126 -8.76 16.42 17.39
CA ARG A 126 -9.41 17.47 18.20
C ARG A 126 -10.61 16.96 19.02
N ALA A 127 -11.40 16.04 18.47
CA ALA A 127 -12.51 15.43 19.20
C ALA A 127 -12.01 14.49 20.31
N ASN A 128 -10.98 13.69 20.00
CA ASN A 128 -10.34 12.74 20.90
C ASN A 128 -9.57 13.42 22.04
N GLN A 129 -9.20 14.70 21.87
CA GLN A 129 -8.66 15.51 22.96
C GLN A 129 -9.56 15.50 24.20
N LYS A 130 -10.88 15.37 24.04
CA LYS A 130 -11.81 15.23 25.18
C LYS A 130 -11.60 13.93 25.96
N LEU A 131 -11.27 12.83 25.28
CA LEU A 131 -10.91 11.56 25.90
C LEU A 131 -9.59 11.71 26.66
N VAL A 132 -8.56 12.27 26.01
CA VAL A 132 -7.25 12.53 26.62
C VAL A 132 -7.39 13.40 27.87
N ASP A 133 -8.16 14.48 27.78
CA ASP A 133 -8.41 15.39 28.91
C ASP A 133 -9.15 14.69 30.06
N PHE A 134 -10.10 13.82 29.75
CA PHE A 134 -10.80 13.06 30.77
C PHE A 134 -9.87 12.04 31.47
N ILE A 135 -9.06 11.32 30.69
CA ILE A 135 -8.14 10.30 31.23
C ILE A 135 -7.03 10.96 32.03
N VAL A 136 -6.32 11.93 31.44
CA VAL A 136 -5.07 12.47 32.01
C VAL A 136 -5.33 13.64 32.97
N LYS A 137 -6.08 14.66 32.53
CA LYS A 137 -6.27 15.88 33.34
C LYS A 137 -7.27 15.68 34.46
N ARG A 138 -8.41 15.04 34.16
CA ARG A 138 -9.46 14.78 35.15
C ARG A 138 -9.21 13.50 35.95
N LYS A 139 -8.30 12.63 35.50
CA LYS A 139 -8.05 11.32 36.13
C LYS A 139 -9.34 10.50 36.29
N GLY A 140 -10.26 10.68 35.34
CA GLY A 140 -11.63 10.18 35.46
C GLY A 140 -11.73 8.66 35.35
N ALA A 141 -10.74 8.02 34.72
CA ALA A 141 -10.67 6.56 34.60
C ALA A 141 -9.86 5.90 35.73
N ASP A 142 -9.07 6.65 36.52
CA ASP A 142 -8.09 6.08 37.45
C ASP A 142 -8.72 5.14 38.47
N HIS A 143 -9.85 5.52 39.06
CA HIS A 143 -10.55 4.67 40.03
C HIS A 143 -11.03 3.35 39.40
N HIS A 144 -11.60 3.43 38.20
CA HIS A 144 -12.04 2.25 37.44
C HIS A 144 -10.87 1.31 37.13
N LEU A 145 -9.75 1.85 36.67
CA LEU A 145 -8.54 1.09 36.36
C LEU A 145 -7.92 0.45 37.62
N LEU A 146 -7.84 1.18 38.72
CA LEU A 146 -7.34 0.67 39.99
C LEU A 146 -8.23 -0.44 40.55
N ASP A 147 -9.55 -0.33 40.43
CA ASP A 147 -10.48 -1.38 40.86
C ASP A 147 -10.34 -2.65 40.02
N ILE A 148 -10.09 -2.53 38.71
CA ILE A 148 -9.77 -3.68 37.84
C ILE A 148 -8.46 -4.34 38.30
N LEU A 149 -7.41 -3.54 38.46
CA LEU A 149 -6.09 -4.07 38.81
C LEU A 149 -6.05 -4.69 40.22
N LYS A 150 -6.89 -4.22 41.14
CA LYS A 150 -7.08 -4.81 42.49
C LYS A 150 -8.06 -5.99 42.49
N GLY A 151 -8.61 -6.38 41.34
CA GLY A 151 -9.58 -7.47 41.21
C GLY A 151 -10.96 -7.18 41.83
N ARG A 152 -11.26 -5.92 42.16
CA ARG A 152 -12.56 -5.49 42.69
C ARG A 152 -13.61 -5.38 41.58
N LYS A 153 -13.16 -5.06 40.37
CA LYS A 153 -14.01 -4.97 39.17
C LYS A 153 -13.55 -5.97 38.13
N GLN A 154 -14.51 -6.67 37.52
CA GLN A 154 -14.25 -7.60 36.44
C GLN A 154 -14.01 -6.83 35.12
N SER A 155 -13.01 -7.28 34.36
CA SER A 155 -12.66 -6.73 33.05
C SER A 155 -12.58 -7.87 32.03
N SER A 156 -13.34 -7.74 30.94
CA SER A 156 -13.28 -8.64 29.78
C SER A 156 -11.88 -8.63 29.18
N TRP A 157 -11.29 -7.44 29.05
CA TRP A 157 -9.94 -7.21 28.51
C TRP A 157 -8.86 -7.89 29.35
N LEU A 158 -8.89 -7.72 30.67
CA LEU A 158 -7.94 -8.38 31.58
C LEU A 158 -8.11 -9.90 31.55
N THR A 159 -9.36 -10.39 31.56
CA THR A 159 -9.65 -11.83 31.49
C THR A 159 -9.14 -12.44 30.17
N SER A 160 -9.37 -11.76 29.05
CA SER A 160 -8.88 -12.19 27.74
C SER A 160 -7.35 -12.14 27.65
N PHE A 161 -6.72 -11.12 28.24
CA PHE A 161 -5.26 -10.97 28.30
C PHE A 161 -4.58 -12.12 29.06
N LEU A 162 -5.17 -12.55 30.18
CA LEU A 162 -4.65 -13.67 30.98
C LEU A 162 -4.88 -15.03 30.33
N ASN A 163 -6.02 -15.22 29.65
CA ASN A 163 -6.42 -16.52 29.10
C ASN A 163 -5.93 -16.79 27.66
N SER A 164 -5.64 -15.75 26.87
CA SER A 164 -5.29 -15.90 25.46
C SER A 164 -3.78 -15.90 25.30
N ASN A 165 -3.17 -16.93 24.71
CA ASN A 165 -1.71 -16.93 24.41
C ASN A 165 -1.33 -16.06 23.19
N ARG A 166 -2.31 -15.38 22.58
CA ARG A 166 -2.17 -14.49 21.44
C ARG A 166 -2.15 -13.04 21.94
N ARG A 167 -1.21 -12.22 21.46
CA ARG A 167 -1.30 -10.76 21.61
C ARG A 167 -2.56 -10.28 20.91
N LEU A 168 -3.44 -9.61 21.64
CA LEU A 168 -4.57 -8.93 21.03
C LEU A 168 -3.97 -7.78 20.22
N PHE A 169 -4.07 -7.85 18.89
CA PHE A 169 -3.61 -6.74 18.05
C PHE A 169 -4.33 -5.48 18.53
N CYS A 170 -3.54 -4.54 19.09
CA CYS A 170 -4.00 -3.28 19.63
C CYS A 170 -5.00 -2.66 18.64
N VAL A 171 -6.27 -2.57 19.04
CA VAL A 171 -7.26 -1.86 18.25
C VAL A 171 -7.13 -0.39 18.66
N GLU A 172 -6.07 0.27 18.18
CA GLU A 172 -5.90 1.73 18.27
C GLU A 172 -7.01 2.38 17.43
N THR A 173 -8.23 2.40 17.99
CA THR A 173 -9.41 2.88 17.29
C THR A 173 -9.58 4.38 17.42
N TYR A 174 -9.15 4.99 18.53
CA TYR A 174 -9.42 6.41 18.80
C TYR A 174 -8.16 7.29 18.85
N LEU A 175 -7.03 6.87 19.41
CA LEU A 175 -5.84 7.73 19.56
C LEU A 175 -4.83 7.49 18.41
N GLU A 176 -5.08 8.09 17.24
CA GLU A 176 -4.17 8.03 16.08
C GLU A 176 -3.05 9.08 16.08
N ASP A 177 -3.10 10.03 17.02
CA ASP A 177 -2.08 11.06 17.21
C ASP A 177 -1.07 10.57 18.27
N GLU A 178 0.20 10.48 17.86
CA GLU A 178 1.26 9.91 18.70
C GLU A 178 1.46 10.72 19.99
N ASP A 179 1.38 12.05 19.91
CA ASP A 179 1.53 12.92 21.09
C ASP A 179 0.39 12.69 22.09
N GLN A 180 -0.86 12.54 21.61
CA GLN A 180 -2.00 12.17 22.46
C GLN A 180 -1.84 10.78 23.09
N LEU A 181 -1.38 9.80 22.31
CA LEU A 181 -1.16 8.44 22.78
C LEU A 181 -0.06 8.41 23.85
N ASP A 182 1.06 9.10 23.63
CA ASP A 182 2.19 9.20 24.56
C ASP A 182 1.75 9.80 25.91
N LEU A 183 0.92 10.86 25.88
CA LEU A 183 0.37 11.46 27.10
C LEU A 183 -0.48 10.47 27.89
N VAL A 184 -1.35 9.72 27.22
CA VAL A 184 -2.21 8.74 27.87
C VAL A 184 -1.39 7.56 28.40
N VAL A 185 -0.47 7.01 27.61
CA VAL A 185 0.39 5.90 28.04
C VAL A 185 1.24 6.29 29.24
N LYS A 186 1.83 7.49 29.24
CA LYS A 186 2.60 8.00 30.39
C LYS A 186 1.75 8.08 31.65
N HIS A 187 0.52 8.59 31.54
CA HIS A 187 -0.42 8.62 32.67
C HIS A 187 -0.79 7.22 33.15
N LEU A 188 -1.09 6.29 32.25
CA LEU A 188 -1.40 4.90 32.60
C LEU A 188 -0.23 4.19 33.28
N GLN A 189 1.02 4.49 32.90
CA GLN A 189 2.20 4.03 33.61
C GLN A 189 2.26 4.56 35.05
N GLU A 190 1.85 5.81 35.29
CA GLU A 190 1.76 6.37 36.64
C GLU A 190 0.67 5.67 37.47
N VAL A 191 -0.51 5.43 36.90
CA VAL A 191 -1.58 4.66 37.55
C VAL A 191 -1.10 3.25 37.91
N TYR A 192 -0.36 2.60 37.00
CA TYR A 192 0.18 1.26 37.23
C TYR A 192 1.25 1.23 38.34
N LYS A 193 2.09 2.27 38.47
CA LYS A 193 3.10 2.37 39.55
C LYS A 193 2.49 2.41 40.94
N HIS A 194 1.24 2.80 41.09
CA HIS A 194 0.54 2.84 42.38
C HIS A 194 0.12 1.45 42.91
N ILE A 195 0.50 0.38 42.23
CA ILE A 195 0.16 -1.00 42.60
C ILE A 195 1.42 -1.70 43.10
N ASP A 196 1.31 -2.31 44.27
CA ASP A 196 2.39 -3.13 44.84
C ASP A 196 2.74 -4.30 43.91
N ASP A 197 4.04 -4.48 43.65
CA ASP A 197 4.57 -5.56 42.80
C ASP A 197 4.12 -6.97 43.27
N THR A 198 3.72 -7.12 44.54
CA THR A 198 3.19 -8.37 45.12
C THR A 198 1.80 -8.76 44.61
N MET A 199 0.98 -7.84 44.11
CA MET A 199 -0.39 -8.14 43.66
C MET A 199 -0.47 -8.68 42.22
N LEU A 200 0.62 -8.62 41.45
CA LEU A 200 0.66 -9.00 40.03
C LEU A 200 1.56 -10.20 39.71
N ALA A 201 1.93 -10.97 40.74
CA ALA A 201 2.74 -12.20 40.63
C ALA A 201 2.31 -13.23 39.56
N PRO A 202 1.05 -13.29 39.05
CA PRO A 202 0.71 -14.21 37.96
C PRO A 202 0.98 -13.69 36.54
N VAL A 203 1.22 -12.39 36.33
CA VAL A 203 1.34 -11.82 34.97
C VAL A 203 2.74 -12.11 34.42
N ARG A 204 2.92 -13.28 33.80
CA ARG A 204 4.13 -13.64 33.04
C ARG A 204 4.36 -12.79 31.76
N ARG A 205 3.48 -11.84 31.48
CA ARG A 205 3.50 -10.98 30.27
C ARG A 205 4.12 -9.62 30.54
N ASP A 206 4.66 -9.02 29.49
CA ASP A 206 5.34 -7.73 29.57
C ASP A 206 4.40 -6.64 30.11
N LYS A 207 4.92 -5.77 30.99
CA LYS A 207 4.17 -4.62 31.56
C LYS A 207 3.59 -3.71 30.47
N ILE A 208 4.28 -3.62 29.33
CA ILE A 208 3.83 -2.86 28.16
C ILE A 208 2.58 -3.49 27.53
N ASP A 209 2.52 -4.81 27.42
CA ASP A 209 1.34 -5.49 26.86
C ASP A 209 0.11 -5.27 27.74
N LEU A 210 0.26 -5.28 29.07
CA LEU A 210 -0.85 -4.96 29.99
C LEU A 210 -1.35 -3.52 29.81
N LEU A 211 -0.44 -2.56 29.63
CA LEU A 211 -0.80 -1.16 29.41
C LEU A 211 -1.59 -0.99 28.10
N LEU A 212 -1.11 -1.57 27.00
CA LEU A 212 -1.69 -1.37 25.68
C LEU A 212 -2.92 -2.26 25.41
N GLU A 213 -2.89 -3.52 25.85
CA GLU A 213 -3.98 -4.48 25.58
C GLU A 213 -5.11 -4.43 26.61
N VAL A 214 -4.88 -3.86 27.80
CA VAL A 214 -5.90 -3.81 28.88
C VAL A 214 -6.18 -2.38 29.34
N LEU A 215 -5.18 -1.67 29.89
CA LEU A 215 -5.44 -0.41 30.56
C LEU A 215 -5.85 0.71 29.59
N LEU A 216 -5.24 0.75 28.42
CA LEU A 216 -5.58 1.70 27.37
C LEU A 216 -7.03 1.53 26.87
N PRO A 217 -7.47 0.33 26.41
CA PRO A 217 -8.87 0.14 26.00
C PRO A 217 -9.85 0.40 27.15
N GLU A 218 -9.56 -0.05 28.37
CA GLU A 218 -10.41 0.20 29.55
C GLU A 218 -10.56 1.69 29.86
N ALA A 219 -9.46 2.45 29.78
CA ALA A 219 -9.49 3.89 29.99
C ALA A 219 -10.34 4.60 28.93
N ILE A 220 -10.20 4.22 27.66
CA ILE A 220 -10.97 4.80 26.56
C ILE A 220 -12.46 4.45 26.70
N ILE A 221 -12.80 3.19 26.99
CA ILE A 221 -14.18 2.74 27.18
C ILE A 221 -14.84 3.46 28.36
N CYS A 222 -14.16 3.56 29.50
CA CYS A 222 -14.64 4.30 30.66
C CYS A 222 -14.88 5.79 30.33
N SER A 223 -13.99 6.37 29.52
CA SER A 223 -14.12 7.75 29.06
C SER A 223 -15.31 7.94 28.13
N ILE A 224 -15.52 7.03 27.18
CA ILE A 224 -16.68 7.05 26.27
C ILE A 224 -17.97 6.93 27.07
N ALA A 225 -18.05 5.96 27.98
CA ALA A 225 -19.21 5.76 28.85
C ALA A 225 -19.57 7.05 29.59
N THR A 226 -18.58 7.70 30.19
CA THR A 226 -18.80 8.92 30.99
C THR A 226 -19.13 10.14 30.15
N LEU A 227 -18.37 10.38 29.06
CA LEU A 227 -18.52 11.59 28.24
C LEU A 227 -19.78 11.57 27.38
N GLU A 228 -20.25 10.37 26.99
CA GLU A 228 -21.43 10.21 26.14
C GLU A 228 -22.66 9.73 26.90
N GLY A 229 -22.54 9.45 28.20
CA GLY A 229 -23.63 8.95 29.03
C GLY A 229 -24.11 7.55 28.63
N LEU A 230 -23.20 6.72 28.11
CA LEU A 230 -23.47 5.34 27.73
C LEU A 230 -23.24 4.40 28.92
N ASP A 231 -23.91 3.25 28.90
CA ASP A 231 -23.54 2.14 29.75
C ASP A 231 -22.18 1.57 29.31
N TYR A 232 -21.52 0.82 30.21
CA TYR A 232 -20.20 0.25 29.90
C TYR A 232 -20.26 -0.63 28.64
N LYS A 233 -21.33 -1.42 28.48
CA LYS A 233 -21.49 -2.32 27.34
C LYS A 233 -21.67 -1.56 26.02
N GLY A 234 -22.47 -0.50 26.02
CA GLY A 234 -22.63 0.38 24.85
C GLY A 234 -21.34 1.12 24.50
N ALA A 235 -20.57 1.54 25.50
CA ALA A 235 -19.25 2.14 25.30
C ALA A 235 -18.23 1.14 24.72
N GLU A 236 -18.23 -0.11 25.20
CA GLU A 236 -17.37 -1.18 24.68
C GLU A 236 -17.73 -1.55 23.23
N GLU A 237 -19.01 -1.67 22.90
CA GLU A 237 -19.46 -1.90 21.52
C GLU A 237 -19.03 -0.76 20.60
N LYS A 238 -19.17 0.49 21.06
CA LYS A 238 -18.72 1.67 20.32
C LYS A 238 -17.19 1.70 20.17
N TYR A 239 -16.46 1.26 21.18
CA TYR A 239 -15.00 1.15 21.12
C TYR A 239 -14.57 0.15 20.04
N LEU A 240 -15.16 -1.05 20.04
CA LEU A 240 -14.88 -2.11 19.07
C LEU A 240 -15.28 -1.73 17.64
N ARG A 241 -16.38 -0.99 17.48
CA ARG A 241 -16.80 -0.46 16.17
C ARG A 241 -15.82 0.59 15.63
N GLY A 242 -15.17 1.33 16.53
CA GLY A 242 -14.28 2.43 16.21
C GLY A 242 -14.99 3.67 15.65
N PRO A 243 -14.23 4.74 15.36
CA PRO A 243 -14.75 5.93 14.71
C PRO A 243 -15.34 5.62 13.33
N PRO A 244 -16.36 6.39 12.89
CA PRO A 244 -16.89 6.22 11.55
C PRO A 244 -15.84 6.53 10.49
N VAL A 245 -15.54 5.54 9.66
CA VAL A 245 -14.66 5.67 8.49
C VAL A 245 -15.48 6.25 7.33
N HIS A 246 -15.05 7.38 6.79
CA HIS A 246 -15.74 7.99 5.67
C HIS A 246 -15.35 7.29 4.35
N TYR A 247 -16.27 7.23 3.40
CA TYR A 247 -16.08 6.55 2.11
C TYR A 247 -14.74 6.91 1.43
N ARG A 248 -14.34 8.18 1.52
CA ARG A 248 -13.10 8.70 0.91
C ARG A 248 -11.82 8.17 1.54
N GLU A 249 -11.80 8.01 2.86
CA GLU A 249 -10.65 7.47 3.59
C GLU A 249 -10.47 5.99 3.27
N LYS A 250 -11.59 5.25 3.23
CA LYS A 250 -11.62 3.87 2.76
C LYS A 250 -11.07 3.75 1.33
N GLU A 251 -11.52 4.60 0.42
CA GLU A 251 -11.03 4.59 -0.97
C GLU A 251 -9.52 4.89 -1.06
N LEU A 252 -9.00 5.80 -0.24
CA LEU A 252 -7.57 6.12 -0.18
C LEU A 252 -6.76 4.93 0.36
N PHE A 253 -7.24 4.30 1.43
CA PHE A 253 -6.64 3.11 2.02
C PHE A 253 -6.59 1.96 1.01
N ASP A 254 -7.72 1.64 0.37
CA ASP A 254 -7.82 0.58 -0.64
C ASP A 254 -6.85 0.83 -1.81
N LYS A 255 -6.78 2.08 -2.30
CA LYS A 255 -5.81 2.49 -3.33
C LYS A 255 -4.37 2.26 -2.86
N ASN A 256 -4.04 2.58 -1.61
CA ASN A 256 -2.70 2.39 -1.05
C ASN A 256 -2.34 0.92 -0.86
N ILE A 257 -3.30 0.08 -0.45
CA ILE A 257 -3.12 -1.38 -0.38
C ILE A 257 -2.84 -1.96 -1.76
N LEU A 258 -3.62 -1.57 -2.77
CA LEU A 258 -3.40 -1.99 -4.16
C LEU A 258 -2.03 -1.54 -4.69
N LYS A 259 -1.59 -0.31 -4.36
CA LYS A 259 -0.24 0.19 -4.69
C LYS A 259 0.85 -0.66 -4.04
N LYS A 260 0.72 -1.01 -2.75
CA LYS A 260 1.68 -1.86 -2.02
C LYS A 260 1.70 -3.29 -2.57
N ALA A 261 0.54 -3.88 -2.85
CA ALA A 261 0.41 -5.22 -3.43
C ALA A 261 1.12 -5.32 -4.80
N ARG A 262 1.00 -4.29 -5.64
CA ARG A 262 1.71 -4.21 -6.93
C ARG A 262 3.22 -4.06 -6.80
N ARG A 263 3.74 -3.59 -5.66
CA ARG A 263 5.18 -3.47 -5.39
C ARG A 263 5.80 -4.76 -4.85
N LYS A 264 5.04 -5.61 -4.15
CA LYS A 264 5.51 -6.89 -3.58
C LYS A 264 6.08 -7.91 -4.58
N PRO A 265 5.59 -8.08 -5.84
CA PRO A 265 6.21 -9.02 -6.78
C PRO A 265 7.60 -8.58 -7.30
N ALA A 266 8.04 -7.34 -7.05
CA ALA A 266 9.37 -6.88 -7.45
C ALA A 266 10.46 -7.32 -6.44
N VAL A 267 10.16 -7.32 -5.14
CA VAL A 267 11.14 -7.61 -4.08
C VAL A 267 11.44 -9.11 -3.96
N ALA A 268 10.46 -9.98 -4.26
CA ALA A 268 10.66 -11.43 -4.28
C ALA A 268 11.64 -11.89 -5.39
N ARG A 269 11.81 -11.12 -6.47
CA ARG A 269 12.77 -11.43 -7.55
C ARG A 269 14.20 -10.99 -7.24
N GLU A 270 14.38 -10.14 -6.24
CA GLU A 270 15.69 -9.60 -5.84
C GLU A 270 16.32 -10.45 -4.72
N ALA A 271 15.52 -11.00 -3.81
CA ALA A 271 15.96 -11.95 -2.79
C ALA A 271 16.45 -13.31 -3.37
N LEU A 272 15.91 -13.73 -4.53
CA LEU A 272 16.32 -14.96 -5.22
C LEU A 272 17.67 -14.86 -5.97
N ARG A 273 18.29 -13.68 -6.02
CA ARG A 273 19.61 -13.49 -6.65
C ARG A 273 20.80 -13.56 -5.69
N CYS A 274 20.55 -13.68 -4.39
CA CYS A 274 21.59 -13.64 -3.36
C CYS A 274 21.75 -14.98 -2.61
N LEU A 275 21.72 -16.12 -3.31
CA LEU A 275 22.20 -17.38 -2.75
C LEU A 275 23.62 -17.66 -3.27
N PRO A 276 24.64 -17.74 -2.39
CA PRO A 276 25.98 -18.14 -2.80
C PRO A 276 25.98 -19.64 -3.14
N MET A 277 26.39 -19.96 -4.36
CA MET A 277 26.69 -21.32 -4.80
C MET A 277 27.86 -21.87 -3.96
N HIS A 278 27.62 -22.82 -3.08
CA HIS A 278 28.69 -23.63 -2.51
C HIS A 278 29.17 -24.63 -3.56
N SER A 279 30.42 -24.47 -3.98
CA SER A 279 31.15 -25.45 -4.79
C SER A 279 31.44 -26.69 -3.95
N GLY A 280 30.99 -27.85 -4.44
CA GLY A 280 31.21 -29.15 -3.82
C GLY A 280 32.68 -29.56 -3.73
N ARG A 281 32.95 -30.45 -2.78
CA ARG A 281 34.02 -31.44 -2.84
C ARG A 281 33.40 -32.78 -3.18
#